data_AF-W3Y6S8-F1
#
_entry.id   AF-W3Y6S8-F1
#
_cell.length_a   1.000
_cell.length_b   1.000
_cell.length_c   1.000
_cell.angle_alpha   90.00
_cell.angle_beta   90.00
_cell.angle_gamma   90.00
#
_symmetry.space_group_name_H-M   'P 1'
#
loop_
_entity.id
_entity.type
_entity.pdbx_description
1 polymer ?
#
loop_
_entity_poly.entity_id
_entity_poly.type
_entity_poly.pdbx_seq_one_letter_code
_entity_poly.pdbx_strand_id
1 'polypeptide(L)'
;MIKKVQLWSMLGHKSNRLGHMTFVLHKNKYTIAEDMYHHTVDIQLPTSIESQRSLTTISFSAFGLPYDETEIVLLDKESGEKNRIWISVQTGRIRWEEIH
;
A
#
# COMPACT_ATOMS: atom_id res chain seq x y z
N MET A 1 12.26 7.96 12.42
CA MET A 1 12.11 6.52 12.74
C MET A 1 10.62 6.18 12.85
N ILE A 2 10.05 5.69 11.75
CA ILE A 2 8.64 5.28 11.68
C ILE A 2 8.61 3.80 12.04
N LYS A 3 8.10 3.48 13.23
CA LYS A 3 7.94 2.10 13.69
C LYS A 3 7.20 1.27 12.64
N LYS A 4 7.60 0.01 12.48
CA LYS A 4 6.90 -0.99 11.68
C LYS A 4 5.39 -0.99 12.02
N VAL A 5 4.56 -0.51 11.09
CA VAL A 5 3.11 -0.38 11.29
C VAL A 5 2.40 -1.16 10.20
N GLN A 6 1.42 -1.98 10.59
CA GLN A 6 0.49 -2.56 9.64
C GLN A 6 -0.44 -1.45 9.15
N LEU A 7 -0.41 -1.15 7.85
CA LEU A 7 -1.26 -0.12 7.26
C LEU A 7 -2.64 -0.69 6.93
N TRP A 8 -2.67 -1.86 6.29
CA TRP A 8 -3.91 -2.49 5.84
C TRP A 8 -3.78 -4.00 5.69
N SER A 9 -4.90 -4.72 5.65
CA SER A 9 -4.93 -6.16 5.36
C SER A 9 -6.03 -6.49 4.36
N MET A 10 -5.65 -6.74 3.11
CA MET A 10 -6.61 -7.03 2.03
C MET A 10 -7.33 -8.38 2.20
N LEU A 11 -6.83 -9.29 3.05
CA LEU A 11 -7.55 -10.53 3.37
C LEU A 11 -8.82 -10.32 4.20
N GLY A 12 -8.93 -9.22 4.95
CA GLY A 12 -10.14 -8.94 5.74
C GLY A 12 -11.35 -8.69 4.84
N HIS A 13 -11.10 -8.18 3.63
CA HIS A 13 -12.09 -7.91 2.60
C HIS A 13 -12.50 -9.17 1.82
N LYS A 14 -11.93 -10.34 2.16
CA LYS A 14 -12.34 -11.66 1.62
C LYS A 14 -13.80 -12.01 1.88
N SER A 15 -14.45 -11.40 2.89
CA SER A 15 -15.80 -11.81 3.30
C SER A 15 -16.82 -11.67 2.18
N ASN A 16 -16.56 -10.78 1.20
CA ASN A 16 -17.54 -10.46 0.17
C ASN A 16 -17.17 -10.93 -1.24
N ARG A 17 -15.97 -11.49 -1.48
CA ARG A 17 -15.51 -12.18 -2.72
C ARG A 17 -15.79 -11.52 -4.09
N LEU A 18 -16.20 -10.26 -4.18
CA LEU A 18 -16.90 -9.79 -5.39
C LEU A 18 -16.37 -8.49 -6.02
N GLY A 19 -15.10 -8.12 -5.83
CA GLY A 19 -14.52 -6.96 -6.52
C GLY A 19 -13.03 -7.08 -6.80
N HIS A 20 -12.60 -6.50 -7.93
CA HIS A 20 -11.20 -6.15 -8.13
C HIS A 20 -10.85 -5.05 -7.13
N MET A 21 -9.66 -5.12 -6.56
CA MET A 21 -9.17 -4.11 -5.62
C MET A 21 -7.86 -3.56 -6.13
N THR A 22 -7.62 -2.27 -5.88
CA THR A 22 -6.39 -1.59 -6.27
C THR A 22 -5.79 -0.83 -5.10
N PHE A 23 -4.46 -0.85 -5.04
CA PHE A 23 -3.67 0.07 -4.23
C PHE A 23 -2.94 1.01 -5.18
N VAL A 24 -3.16 2.30 -5.05
CA VAL A 24 -2.56 3.34 -5.88
C VAL A 24 -1.75 4.27 -4.98
N LEU A 25 -0.43 4.25 -5.11
CA LEU A 25 0.46 5.16 -4.42
C LEU A 25 0.84 6.31 -5.35
N HIS A 26 0.44 7.51 -4.94
CA HIS A 26 0.97 8.76 -5.46
C HIS A 26 2.18 9.20 -4.65
N LYS A 27 2.82 10.29 -5.08
CA LYS A 27 4.01 10.83 -4.43
C LYS A 27 3.83 11.08 -2.92
N ASN A 28 2.68 11.58 -2.48
CA ASN A 28 2.43 11.99 -1.09
C ASN A 28 1.18 11.34 -0.44
N LYS A 29 0.52 10.40 -1.13
CA LYS A 29 -0.68 9.73 -0.62
C LYS A 29 -0.84 8.36 -1.25
N TYR A 30 -1.59 7.49 -0.61
CA TYR A 30 -2.07 6.27 -1.24
C TYR A 30 -3.58 6.14 -1.15
N THR A 31 -4.13 5.43 -2.12
CA THR A 31 -5.55 5.14 -2.27
C THR A 31 -5.73 3.64 -2.31
N ILE A 32 -6.70 3.12 -1.55
CA ILE A 32 -7.18 1.76 -1.67
C ILE A 32 -8.60 1.84 -2.22
N ALA A 33 -8.85 1.19 -3.36
CA ALA A 33 -10.17 1.17 -3.99
C ALA A 33 -10.69 -0.26 -4.14
N GLU A 34 -11.97 -0.43 -3.85
CA GLU A 34 -12.73 -1.67 -4.02
C GLU A 34 -13.90 -1.41 -5.00
N ASP A 35 -13.79 -1.97 -6.21
CA ASP A 35 -14.67 -1.61 -7.33
C ASP A 35 -16.15 -1.89 -7.05
N MET A 36 -16.47 -2.98 -6.34
CA MET A 36 -17.87 -3.42 -6.19
C MET A 36 -18.68 -2.53 -5.24
N TYR A 37 -18.04 -1.96 -4.23
CA TYR A 37 -18.71 -1.16 -3.21
C TYR A 37 -18.50 0.34 -3.41
N HIS A 38 -17.79 0.73 -4.47
CA HIS A 38 -17.28 2.10 -4.66
C HIS A 38 -16.56 2.60 -3.41
N HIS A 39 -15.97 1.68 -2.63
CA HIS A 39 -15.30 2.03 -1.39
C HIS A 39 -13.89 2.46 -1.74
N THR A 40 -13.59 3.72 -1.49
CA THR A 40 -12.27 4.30 -1.70
C THR A 40 -11.79 4.90 -0.40
N VAL A 41 -10.58 4.53 0.00
CA VAL A 41 -9.90 5.06 1.18
C VAL A 41 -8.65 5.80 0.71
N ASP A 42 -8.63 7.11 0.93
CA ASP A 42 -7.48 7.97 0.67
C ASP A 42 -6.74 8.24 1.97
N ILE A 43 -5.44 7.95 1.99
CA ILE A 43 -4.57 8.18 3.15
C ILE A 43 -3.38 9.02 2.72
N GLN A 44 -3.19 10.16 3.40
CA GLN A 44 -2.01 10.99 3.21
C GLN A 44 -0.79 10.33 3.86
N LEU A 45 0.34 10.38 3.18
CA LEU A 45 1.63 10.06 3.79
C LEU A 45 1.99 11.19 4.79
N PRO A 46 2.83 10.89 5.80
CA PRO A 46 3.46 11.93 6.59
C PRO A 46 4.17 12.94 5.69
N THR A 47 4.17 14.22 6.06
CA THR A 47 4.63 15.34 5.20
C THR A 47 6.08 15.23 4.74
N SER A 48 6.94 14.63 5.56
CA SER A 48 8.35 14.39 5.24
C SER A 48 8.56 13.22 4.28
N ILE A 49 7.59 12.31 4.19
CA ILE A 49 7.72 11.09 3.39
C ILE A 49 7.13 11.26 1.99
N GLU A 50 7.85 10.75 0.99
CA GLU A 50 7.31 10.61 -0.36
C GLU A 50 7.69 9.29 -1.04
N SER A 51 6.87 8.86 -1.99
CA SER A 51 7.27 7.81 -2.90
C SER A 51 8.38 8.30 -3.83
N GLN A 52 9.36 7.44 -4.06
CA GLN A 52 10.39 7.72 -5.07
C GLN A 52 9.82 7.69 -6.50
N ARG A 53 8.68 7.02 -6.71
CA ARG A 53 7.98 6.97 -8.00
C ARG A 53 6.82 7.97 -7.99
N SER A 54 6.52 8.55 -9.14
CA SER A 54 5.38 9.49 -9.27
C SER A 54 4.02 8.82 -9.08
N LEU A 55 3.91 7.56 -9.52
CA LEU A 55 2.72 6.73 -9.40
C LEU A 55 3.12 5.25 -9.36
N THR A 56 2.49 4.47 -8.48
CA THR A 56 2.58 3.01 -8.47
C THR A 56 1.19 2.44 -8.26
N THR A 57 0.76 1.52 -9.11
CA THR A 57 -0.55 0.87 -9.02
C THR A 57 -0.37 -0.62 -8.87
N ILE A 58 -1.08 -1.21 -7.92
CA ILE A 58 -1.03 -2.63 -7.60
C ILE A 58 -2.45 -3.15 -7.59
N SER A 59 -2.72 -4.10 -8.47
CA SER A 59 -4.00 -4.77 -8.54
C SER A 59 -3.98 -6.04 -7.69
N PHE A 60 -5.10 -6.31 -7.03
CA PHE A 60 -5.31 -7.51 -6.25
C PHE A 60 -6.37 -8.38 -6.93
N SER A 61 -6.15 -9.68 -6.86
CA SER A 61 -7.16 -10.68 -7.19
C SER A 61 -8.38 -10.57 -6.26
N ALA A 62 -9.48 -11.22 -6.66
CA ALA A 62 -10.68 -11.34 -5.82
C ALA A 62 -10.44 -12.02 -4.45
N PHE A 63 -9.28 -12.69 -4.27
CA PHE A 63 -8.86 -13.28 -3.00
C PHE A 63 -8.07 -12.33 -2.10
N GLY A 64 -7.86 -11.08 -2.54
CA GLY A 64 -7.07 -10.08 -1.84
C GLY A 64 -5.57 -10.34 -1.88
N LEU A 65 -5.09 -11.11 -2.85
CA LEU A 65 -3.66 -11.33 -3.10
C LEU A 65 -3.20 -10.46 -4.26
N PRO A 66 -2.04 -9.78 -4.15
CA PRO A 66 -1.49 -9.00 -5.25
C PRO A 66 -1.04 -9.94 -6.38
N TYR A 67 -1.06 -9.45 -7.62
CA TYR A 67 -0.57 -10.22 -8.76
C TYR A 67 0.97 -10.35 -8.79
N ASP A 68 1.67 -9.40 -8.17
CA ASP A 68 3.13 -9.33 -8.16
C ASP A 68 3.68 -9.15 -6.73
N GLU A 69 4.97 -9.43 -6.54
CA GLU A 69 5.70 -8.99 -5.34
C GLU A 69 5.92 -7.48 -5.42
N THR A 70 5.40 -6.75 -4.44
CA THR A 70 5.41 -5.30 -4.52
C THR A 70 6.06 -4.71 -3.27
N GLU A 71 7.33 -4.41 -3.44
CA GLU A 71 8.09 -3.50 -2.59
C GLU A 71 8.06 -2.10 -3.20
N ILE A 72 7.66 -1.11 -2.40
CA ILE A 72 7.68 0.27 -2.83
C ILE A 72 8.55 1.08 -1.88
N VAL A 73 9.68 1.58 -2.38
CA VAL A 73 10.60 2.42 -1.61
C VAL A 73 10.02 3.83 -1.46
N LEU A 74 10.03 4.30 -0.22
CA LEU A 74 9.70 5.65 0.19
C LEU A 74 10.97 6.35 0.69
N LEU A 75 11.02 7.67 0.54
CA LEU A 75 12.10 8.52 1.02
C LEU A 75 11.56 9.48 2.07
N ASP A 76 12.27 9.60 3.19
CA ASP A 76 12.13 10.72 4.10
C ASP A 76 12.99 11.88 3.60
N LYS A 77 12.37 13.01 3.24
CA LYS A 77 13.06 14.19 2.73
C LYS A 77 13.83 14.96 3.80
N GLU A 78 13.47 14.80 5.08
CA GLU A 78 14.13 15.52 6.16
C GLU A 78 15.42 14.82 6.57
N SER A 79 15.39 13.50 6.70
CA SER A 79 16.54 12.70 7.14
C SER A 79 17.34 12.07 6.00
N GLY A 80 16.75 11.92 4.81
CA GLY A 80 17.30 11.15 3.71
C GLY A 80 17.14 9.62 3.86
N GLU A 81 16.51 9.15 4.93
CA GLU A 81 16.33 7.72 5.21
C GLU A 81 15.31 7.08 4.26
N LYS A 82 15.53 5.80 3.94
CA LYS A 82 14.62 5.02 3.12
C LYS A 82 13.69 4.18 3.98
N ASN A 83 12.43 4.18 3.58
CA ASN A 83 11.37 3.35 4.13
C ASN A 83 10.78 2.52 3.00
N ARG A 84 9.92 1.55 3.32
CA ARG A 84 9.13 0.84 2.30
C ARG A 84 7.70 0.59 2.70
N ILE A 85 6.83 0.57 1.69
CA ILE A 85 5.57 -0.14 1.73
C ILE A 85 5.82 -1.53 1.17
N TRP A 86 5.58 -2.55 2.00
CA TRP A 86 5.67 -3.94 1.63
C TRP A 86 4.27 -4.55 1.52
N ILE A 87 4.01 -5.26 0.42
CA ILE A 87 2.76 -6.02 0.25
C ILE A 87 3.09 -7.50 0.09
N SER A 88 2.60 -8.30 1.02
CA SER A 88 2.84 -9.75 1.02
C SER A 88 2.03 -10.45 -0.07
N VAL A 89 2.70 -11.17 -0.97
CA VAL A 89 2.03 -12.00 -2.00
C VAL A 89 1.24 -13.17 -1.42
N GLN A 90 1.65 -13.67 -0.26
CA GLN A 90 0.98 -14.80 0.42
C GLN A 90 -0.26 -14.35 1.19
N THR A 91 -0.25 -13.11 1.67
CA THR A 91 -1.24 -12.65 2.65
C THR A 91 -1.90 -11.33 2.31
N GLY A 92 -1.62 -10.67 1.19
CA GLY A 92 -2.24 -9.39 0.84
C GLY A 92 -2.09 -8.28 1.89
N ARG A 93 -1.21 -8.45 2.88
CA ARG A 93 -1.01 -7.49 3.97
C ARG A 93 -0.11 -6.38 3.48
N ILE A 94 -0.55 -5.15 3.67
CA ILE A 94 0.16 -3.93 3.32
C ILE A 94 0.78 -3.38 4.62
N ARG A 95 2.10 -3.22 4.63
CA ARG A 95 2.88 -2.82 5.80
C ARG A 95 3.83 -1.69 5.47
N TRP A 96 4.04 -0.82 6.43
CA TRP A 96 5.17 0.11 6.43
C TRP A 96 6.33 -0.52 7.19
N GLU A 97 7.50 -0.57 6.57
CA GLU A 97 8.73 -1.11 7.17
C GLU A 97 9.91 -0.17 6.94
N GLU A 98 10.87 -0.15 7.85
CA GLU A 98 12.15 0.53 7.67
C GLU A 98 13.09 -0.36 6.85
N ILE A 99 13.83 0.24 5.92
CA ILE A 99 14.87 -0.46 5.15
C ILE A 99 16.18 -0.26 5.93
N HIS A 100 16.77 -1.36 6.39
CA HIS A 100 18.07 -1.38 7.07
C HIS A 100 19.21 -1.58 6.06
#